data_AF-A0A8T5F8S0-F1
#
_entry.id   AF-A0A8T5F8S0-F1
#
_cell.length_a   1.000
_cell.length_b   1.000
_cell.length_c   1.000
_cell.angle_alpha   90.00
_cell.angle_beta   90.00
_cell.angle_gamma   90.00
#
_symmetry.space_group_name_H-M   'P 1'
#
loop_
_entity.id
_entity.type
_entity.pdbx_description
1 polymer ?
#
loop_
_entity_poly.entity_id
_entity_poly.type
_entity_poly.pdbx_seq_one_letter_code
_entity_poly.pdbx_strand_id
1 'polypeptide(L)'
;MYNKRMSRANPGLMVFLIDCSASMALPLLRSETDKNQSISKFEAAADILDSVLFQCTTKCASEDKYKDYVDFVILGYGDRVFSPISKIPVSEYPISVNKLDSSYESVEEFSEEELGETMSPIKWINQDIQLGGITSMRAGFTMAKEIIQDWVKKHPDSYPPILLNISDGMANDLPIDEEDNGKLDPSPLFEVCKDIKKIQTNDGNTVIGNIHLSDGKIINVKFPVSIDEVMDIEDPAAGTLFEMTSEVPAPWLEKAQGFGLNIRPSGKMYIYNSDFDSFLSFFKFGTDPTNA
;
A
#
# COMPACT_ATOMS: atom_id res chain seq x y z
N MET A 1 11.57 -6.60 -18.36
CA MET A 1 10.43 -6.57 -17.44
C MET A 1 10.66 -5.41 -16.50
N TYR A 2 9.60 -4.72 -16.09
CA TYR A 2 9.57 -3.55 -15.22
C TYR A 2 10.28 -2.32 -15.82
N ASN A 3 10.30 -2.21 -17.16
CA ASN A 3 11.01 -1.18 -17.91
C ASN A 3 10.13 -0.35 -18.84
N LYS A 4 8.83 -0.70 -19.02
CA LYS A 4 7.92 0.09 -19.85
C LYS A 4 7.61 1.44 -19.20
N ARG A 5 7.35 2.43 -20.05
CA ARG A 5 6.91 3.76 -19.61
C ARG A 5 5.40 3.84 -19.45
N MET A 6 4.96 4.30 -18.28
CA MET A 6 3.56 4.62 -18.05
C MET A 6 3.15 5.81 -18.93
N SER A 7 2.06 5.63 -19.67
CA SER A 7 1.56 6.62 -20.62
C SER A 7 0.05 6.49 -20.78
N ARG A 8 -0.60 7.45 -21.44
CA ARG A 8 -2.06 7.35 -21.71
C ARG A 8 -2.45 6.12 -22.53
N ALA A 9 -1.54 5.63 -23.37
CA ALA A 9 -1.77 4.44 -24.18
C ALA A 9 -1.48 3.14 -23.41
N ASN A 10 -0.65 3.21 -22.37
CA ASN A 10 -0.20 2.09 -21.55
C ASN A 10 -0.15 2.55 -20.08
N PRO A 11 -1.29 2.74 -19.41
CA PRO A 11 -1.33 3.23 -18.04
C PRO A 11 -0.79 2.16 -17.08
N GLY A 12 -0.23 2.55 -15.93
CA GLY A 12 0.03 1.62 -14.82
C GLY A 12 -1.24 1.39 -13.98
N LEU A 13 -1.26 0.33 -13.19
CA LEU A 13 -2.30 0.09 -12.18
C LEU A 13 -1.69 0.12 -10.79
N MET A 14 -2.25 0.98 -9.93
CA MET A 14 -1.89 1.07 -8.52
C MET A 14 -3.06 0.65 -7.65
N VAL A 15 -2.85 -0.38 -6.83
CA VAL A 15 -3.85 -0.95 -5.94
C VAL A 15 -3.41 -0.74 -4.50
N PHE A 16 -4.28 -0.17 -3.69
CA PHE A 16 -4.06 0.08 -2.27
C PHE A 16 -5.10 -0.67 -1.46
N LEU A 17 -4.64 -1.42 -0.47
CA LEU A 17 -5.43 -2.03 0.57
C LEU A 17 -5.10 -1.32 1.89
N ILE A 18 -6.13 -0.86 2.61
CA ILE A 18 -5.98 -0.25 3.93
C ILE A 18 -6.81 -1.03 4.94
N ASP A 19 -6.17 -1.41 6.04
CA ASP A 19 -6.79 -2.07 7.17
C ASP A 19 -7.68 -1.07 7.94
N CYS A 20 -8.92 -1.46 8.21
CA CYS A 20 -9.93 -0.70 8.96
C CYS A 20 -10.46 -1.52 10.15
N SER A 21 -9.71 -2.51 10.61
CA SER A 21 -10.05 -3.35 11.77
C SER A 21 -10.00 -2.56 13.09
N ALA A 22 -10.47 -3.19 14.17
CA ALA A 22 -10.53 -2.55 15.48
C ALA A 22 -9.14 -2.14 16.04
N SER A 23 -8.07 -2.87 15.71
CA SER A 23 -6.71 -2.55 16.16
C SER A 23 -6.18 -1.26 15.56
N MET A 24 -6.66 -0.89 14.37
CA MET A 24 -6.29 0.35 13.70
C MET A 24 -6.77 1.62 14.45
N ALA A 25 -7.72 1.48 15.38
CA ALA A 25 -8.14 2.57 16.27
C ALA A 25 -7.15 2.83 17.43
N LEU A 26 -6.18 1.93 17.64
CA LEU A 26 -5.18 2.09 18.70
C LEU A 26 -4.23 3.25 18.38
N PRO A 27 -3.72 3.95 19.41
CA PRO A 27 -2.81 5.07 19.21
C PRO A 27 -1.45 4.63 18.67
N LEU A 28 -0.91 5.43 17.75
CA LEU A 28 0.46 5.39 17.27
C LEU A 28 1.22 6.61 17.84
N LEU A 29 2.40 6.37 18.39
CA LEU A 29 3.25 7.47 18.90
C LEU A 29 4.01 8.10 17.72
N ARG A 30 3.65 9.34 17.36
CA ARG A 30 4.27 10.08 16.24
C ARG A 30 5.71 10.53 16.52
N SER A 31 6.08 10.69 17.80
CA SER A 31 7.43 11.04 18.26
C SER A 31 7.63 10.70 19.74
N GLU A 32 8.85 10.32 20.14
CA GLU A 32 9.23 10.19 21.56
C GLU A 32 9.17 11.52 22.33
N THR A 33 9.26 12.66 21.61
CA THR A 33 9.40 14.01 22.20
C THR A 33 8.07 14.72 22.44
N ASP A 34 6.98 14.30 21.80
CA ASP A 34 5.67 14.96 21.93
C ASP A 34 4.55 13.95 22.21
N LYS A 35 4.50 13.50 23.47
CA LYS A 35 3.56 12.48 23.97
C LYS A 35 2.09 12.93 24.00
N ASN A 36 1.80 14.19 23.67
CA ASN A 36 0.45 14.76 23.72
C ASN A 36 -0.29 14.73 22.37
N GLN A 37 0.35 14.28 21.28
CA GLN A 37 -0.30 14.07 19.98
C GLN A 37 -0.16 12.60 19.55
N SER A 38 -0.99 11.72 20.11
CA SER A 38 -1.18 10.38 19.56
C SER A 38 -2.31 10.44 18.51
N ILE A 39 -1.99 10.10 17.27
CA ILE A 39 -2.99 9.77 16.24
C ILE A 39 -3.26 8.27 16.29
N SER A 40 -4.40 7.82 15.80
CA SER A 40 -4.66 6.39 15.60
C SER A 40 -3.77 5.82 14.48
N LYS A 41 -3.54 4.51 14.50
CA LYS A 41 -2.84 3.82 13.40
C LYS A 41 -3.57 3.98 12.07
N PHE A 42 -4.91 4.05 12.09
CA PHE A 42 -5.71 4.33 10.91
C PHE A 42 -5.47 5.72 10.35
N GLU A 43 -5.50 6.76 11.19
CA GLU A 43 -5.20 8.13 10.75
C GLU A 43 -3.80 8.21 10.13
N ALA A 44 -2.81 7.54 10.74
CA ALA A 44 -1.47 7.44 10.17
C ALA A 44 -1.47 6.71 8.81
N ALA A 45 -2.18 5.58 8.69
CA ALA A 45 -2.32 4.83 7.43
C ALA A 45 -2.99 5.66 6.32
N ALA A 46 -4.03 6.41 6.67
CA ALA A 46 -4.75 7.29 5.78
C ALA A 46 -3.86 8.45 5.31
N ASP A 47 -3.13 9.09 6.22
CA ASP A 47 -2.16 10.14 5.88
C ASP A 47 -1.03 9.63 4.97
N ILE A 48 -0.56 8.41 5.23
CA ILE A 48 0.41 7.71 4.40
C ILE A 48 -0.14 7.57 2.97
N LEU A 49 -1.35 7.04 2.87
CA LEU A 49 -2.00 6.78 1.59
C LEU A 49 -2.29 8.08 0.83
N ASP A 50 -2.84 9.11 1.49
CA ASP A 50 -3.09 10.42 0.89
C ASP A 50 -1.81 11.06 0.36
N SER A 51 -0.71 10.96 1.11
CA SER A 51 0.61 11.48 0.67
C SER A 51 1.15 10.76 -0.56
N VAL A 52 0.95 9.44 -0.64
CA VAL A 52 1.30 8.67 -1.84
C VAL A 52 0.41 9.06 -3.02
N LEU A 53 -0.91 9.14 -2.82
CA LEU A 53 -1.86 9.50 -3.88
C LEU A 53 -1.54 10.89 -4.42
N PHE A 54 -1.30 11.86 -3.54
CA PHE A 54 -0.90 13.23 -3.91
C PHE A 54 0.37 13.27 -4.77
N GLN A 55 1.39 12.49 -4.40
CA GLN A 55 2.61 12.41 -5.21
C GLN A 55 2.35 11.79 -6.59
N CYS A 56 1.47 10.79 -6.67
CA CYS A 56 1.13 10.16 -7.94
C CYS A 56 0.30 11.11 -8.83
N THR A 57 -0.69 11.83 -8.27
CA THR A 57 -1.55 12.75 -9.01
C THR A 57 -0.78 14.00 -9.47
N THR A 58 0.05 14.59 -8.62
CA THR A 58 0.88 15.77 -8.95
C THR A 58 1.87 15.49 -10.08
N LYS A 59 2.50 14.31 -10.11
CA LYS A 59 3.36 13.89 -11.24
C LYS A 59 2.58 13.67 -12.54
N CYS A 60 1.30 13.33 -12.43
CA CYS A 60 0.40 13.21 -13.58
C CYS A 60 -0.17 14.56 -14.02
N ALA A 61 0.01 15.64 -13.26
CA ALA A 61 -0.47 16.97 -13.60
C ALA A 61 0.33 17.58 -14.77
N SER A 62 -0.35 18.38 -15.59
CA SER A 62 0.27 19.29 -16.56
C SER A 62 -0.50 20.60 -16.56
N GLU A 63 0.07 21.67 -17.14
CA GLU A 63 -0.44 23.06 -17.05
C GLU A 63 -1.96 23.21 -17.26
N ASP A 64 -2.57 22.38 -18.12
CA ASP A 64 -4.01 22.46 -18.42
C ASP A 64 -4.84 21.20 -18.08
N LYS A 65 -4.23 20.01 -17.87
CA LYS A 65 -4.94 18.73 -17.67
C LYS A 65 -4.11 17.68 -16.92
N TYR A 66 -4.76 16.78 -16.19
CA TYR A 66 -4.12 15.54 -15.74
C TYR A 66 -3.89 14.58 -16.92
N LYS A 67 -2.78 13.84 -16.84
CA LYS A 67 -2.45 12.75 -17.75
C LYS A 67 -2.83 11.44 -17.05
N ASP A 68 -3.77 10.70 -17.63
CA ASP A 68 -4.19 9.38 -17.13
C ASP A 68 -3.09 8.34 -17.41
N TYR A 69 -1.97 8.44 -16.69
CA TYR A 69 -0.84 7.51 -16.75
C TYR A 69 -0.97 6.37 -15.75
N VAL A 70 -1.84 6.53 -14.76
CA VAL A 70 -2.07 5.57 -13.68
C VAL A 70 -3.56 5.47 -13.44
N ASP A 71 -4.04 4.23 -13.34
CA ASP A 71 -5.34 3.91 -12.79
C ASP A 71 -5.18 3.48 -11.33
N PHE A 72 -6.15 3.83 -10.48
CA PHE A 72 -6.13 3.56 -9.05
C PHE A 72 -7.25 2.62 -8.62
N VAL A 73 -6.93 1.79 -7.64
CA VAL A 73 -7.89 0.99 -6.86
C VAL A 73 -7.55 1.23 -5.39
N ILE A 74 -8.53 1.63 -4.59
CA ILE A 74 -8.33 1.84 -3.15
C ILE A 74 -9.43 1.08 -2.41
N LEU A 75 -9.05 0.08 -1.62
CA LEU A 75 -9.98 -0.76 -0.88
C LEU A 75 -9.66 -0.72 0.61
N GLY A 76 -10.66 -0.40 1.42
CA GLY A 76 -10.65 -0.63 2.86
C GLY A 76 -11.12 -2.05 3.16
N TYR A 77 -10.51 -2.73 4.13
CA TYR A 77 -11.00 -4.01 4.61
C TYR A 77 -11.09 -4.05 6.15
N GLY A 78 -12.11 -4.75 6.63
CA GLY A 78 -12.42 -4.96 8.05
C GLY A 78 -13.48 -6.07 8.10
N ASP A 79 -14.67 -5.81 8.65
CA ASP A 79 -15.81 -6.74 8.54
C ASP A 79 -16.29 -6.99 7.10
N ARG A 80 -15.97 -6.07 6.19
CA ARG A 80 -16.24 -6.16 4.76
C ARG A 80 -15.16 -5.45 3.97
N VAL A 81 -15.12 -5.67 2.66
CA VAL A 81 -14.34 -4.86 1.73
C VAL A 81 -15.21 -3.72 1.20
N PHE A 82 -14.66 -2.51 1.17
CA PHE A 82 -15.36 -1.30 0.74
C PHE A 82 -14.39 -0.28 0.15
N SER A 83 -14.91 0.82 -0.39
CA SER A 83 -14.08 1.96 -0.81
C SER A 83 -13.94 2.93 0.36
N PRO A 84 -12.71 3.30 0.75
CA PRO A 84 -12.50 4.26 1.81
C PRO A 84 -12.60 5.73 1.32
N ILE A 85 -12.87 5.94 0.03
CA ILE A 85 -13.16 7.25 -0.55
C ILE A 85 -14.68 7.36 -0.73
N SER A 86 -15.36 8.22 0.04
CA SER A 86 -16.83 8.17 0.14
C SER A 86 -17.55 8.45 -1.18
N LYS A 87 -16.89 9.19 -2.09
CA LYS A 87 -17.42 9.58 -3.40
C LYS A 87 -17.22 8.52 -4.49
N ILE A 88 -16.57 7.40 -4.19
CA ILE A 88 -16.24 6.37 -5.17
C ILE A 88 -16.71 5.02 -4.65
N PRO A 89 -17.74 4.39 -5.22
CA PRO A 89 -18.12 3.03 -4.86
C PRO A 89 -17.12 2.02 -5.43
N VAL A 90 -17.00 0.84 -4.78
CA VAL A 90 -16.10 -0.24 -5.22
C VAL A 90 -16.31 -0.63 -6.69
N SER A 91 -17.55 -0.59 -7.17
CA SER A 91 -17.92 -0.94 -8.55
C SER A 91 -17.36 0.02 -9.61
N GLU A 92 -16.88 1.21 -9.22
CA GLU A 92 -16.24 2.15 -10.15
C GLU A 92 -14.74 1.88 -10.33
N TYR A 93 -14.13 1.02 -9.52
CA TYR A 93 -12.72 0.70 -9.68
C TYR A 93 -12.43 -0.18 -10.91
N PRO A 94 -11.29 0.04 -11.59
CA PRO A 94 -10.27 1.06 -11.32
C PRO A 94 -10.66 2.45 -11.86
N ILE A 95 -10.20 3.52 -11.18
CA ILE A 95 -10.50 4.92 -11.52
C ILE A 95 -9.28 5.64 -12.09
N SER A 96 -9.49 6.67 -12.91
CA SER A 96 -8.40 7.50 -13.44
C SER A 96 -7.94 8.58 -12.44
N VAL A 97 -6.77 9.18 -12.73
CA VAL A 97 -6.24 10.35 -11.99
C VAL A 97 -7.28 11.47 -11.88
N ASN A 98 -7.96 11.82 -12.97
CA ASN A 98 -8.97 12.88 -12.98
C ASN A 98 -10.15 12.58 -12.05
N LYS A 99 -10.60 11.31 -12.00
CA LYS A 99 -11.69 10.91 -11.12
C LYS A 99 -11.27 11.00 -9.66
N LEU A 100 -10.06 10.53 -9.33
CA LEU A 100 -9.47 10.65 -7.99
C LEU A 100 -9.33 12.11 -7.55
N ASP A 101 -8.77 12.97 -8.41
CA ASP A 101 -8.61 14.40 -8.11
C ASP A 101 -9.95 15.08 -7.75
N SER A 102 -11.03 14.72 -8.44
CA SER A 102 -12.37 15.27 -8.14
C SER A 102 -13.06 14.66 -6.91
N SER A 103 -12.44 13.69 -6.22
CA SER A 103 -13.08 12.89 -5.18
C SER A 103 -12.51 13.07 -3.77
N TYR A 104 -11.70 14.10 -3.52
CA TYR A 104 -11.18 14.38 -2.17
C TYR A 104 -12.32 14.71 -1.18
N GLU A 105 -12.15 14.37 0.09
CA GLU A 105 -13.07 14.69 1.17
C GLU A 105 -12.86 16.13 1.66
N SER A 106 -11.59 16.49 1.89
CA SER A 106 -11.20 17.81 2.39
C SER A 106 -9.83 18.23 1.86
N VAL A 107 -9.53 19.51 2.06
CA VAL A 107 -8.21 20.09 1.84
C VAL A 107 -7.79 20.72 3.16
N GLU A 108 -6.61 20.37 3.65
CA GLU A 108 -6.00 20.93 4.86
C GLU A 108 -5.07 22.08 4.47
N GLU A 109 -5.15 23.17 5.24
CA GLU A 109 -4.21 24.29 5.15
C GLU A 109 -3.06 24.03 6.12
N PHE A 110 -1.85 23.86 5.59
CA PHE A 110 -0.63 23.78 6.39
C PHE A 110 0.08 25.13 6.36
N SER A 111 0.63 25.56 7.49
CA SER A 111 1.58 26.67 7.49
C SER A 111 2.89 26.25 6.79
N GLU A 112 3.66 27.22 6.27
CA GLU A 112 4.96 26.95 5.62
C GLU A 112 5.95 26.22 6.55
N GLU A 113 5.78 26.31 7.87
CA GLU A 113 6.59 25.61 8.88
C GLU A 113 6.08 24.18 9.17
N GLU A 114 4.80 23.89 8.94
CA GLU A 114 4.17 22.56 9.16
C GLU A 114 4.26 21.65 7.93
N LEU A 115 4.44 22.23 6.75
CA LEU A 115 4.77 21.51 5.53
C LEU A 115 6.20 20.96 5.62
N GLY A 116 6.36 19.84 6.34
CA GLY A 116 7.41 18.90 5.95
C GLY A 116 7.22 18.56 4.47
N GLU A 117 8.30 18.25 3.73
CA GLU A 117 8.28 17.99 2.28
C GLU A 117 7.37 16.81 1.84
N THR A 118 6.66 16.18 2.79
CA THR A 118 6.06 14.85 2.66
C THR A 118 4.57 14.77 2.99
N MET A 119 3.93 15.77 3.61
CA MET A 119 2.49 15.71 3.93
C MET A 119 1.61 16.22 2.78
N SER A 120 0.56 15.46 2.44
CA SER A 120 -0.44 15.88 1.45
C SER A 120 -1.43 16.91 2.02
N PRO A 121 -1.65 18.06 1.34
CA PRO A 121 -2.75 18.99 1.64
C PRO A 121 -4.11 18.44 1.25
N ILE A 122 -4.19 17.42 0.39
CA ILE A 122 -5.45 16.83 -0.06
C ILE A 122 -5.71 15.53 0.71
N LYS A 123 -6.92 15.39 1.27
CA LYS A 123 -7.38 14.18 1.96
C LYS A 123 -8.45 13.48 1.13
N TRP A 124 -8.15 12.27 0.66
CA TRP A 124 -9.11 11.41 -0.05
C TRP A 124 -9.70 10.34 0.84
N ILE A 125 -8.92 9.84 1.80
CA ILE A 125 -9.36 8.77 2.69
C ILE A 125 -10.29 9.36 3.75
N ASN A 126 -11.49 8.80 3.85
CA ASN A 126 -12.46 9.22 4.86
C ASN A 126 -11.98 8.79 6.25
N GLN A 127 -11.63 9.77 7.09
CA GLN A 127 -11.16 9.54 8.46
C GLN A 127 -12.29 9.11 9.42
N ASP A 128 -13.56 9.38 9.07
CA ASP A 128 -14.74 9.04 9.87
C ASP A 128 -15.24 7.61 9.61
N ILE A 129 -14.43 6.75 8.98
CA ILE A 129 -14.77 5.35 8.76
C ILE A 129 -14.95 4.67 10.11
N GLN A 130 -16.05 3.92 10.24
CA GLN A 130 -16.28 3.10 11.42
C GLN A 130 -15.25 1.95 11.43
N LEU A 131 -14.22 2.10 12.26
CA LEU A 131 -13.26 1.05 12.55
C LEU A 131 -13.91 0.03 13.47
N GLY A 132 -13.76 -1.25 13.13
CA GLY A 132 -14.37 -2.30 13.94
C GLY A 132 -14.31 -3.67 13.30
N GLY A 133 -14.50 -4.67 14.16
CA GLY A 133 -14.63 -6.05 13.75
C GLY A 133 -13.32 -6.72 13.36
N ILE A 134 -13.43 -7.77 12.55
CA ILE A 134 -12.30 -8.65 12.21
C ILE A 134 -11.44 -8.07 11.08
N THR A 135 -10.17 -8.47 11.00
CA THR A 135 -9.29 -8.10 9.90
C THR A 135 -9.51 -9.04 8.70
N SER A 136 -10.51 -8.76 7.85
CA SER A 136 -10.78 -9.60 6.64
C SER A 136 -9.80 -9.34 5.49
N MET A 137 -8.51 -9.56 5.77
CA MET A 137 -7.42 -9.28 4.84
C MET A 137 -7.52 -10.19 3.60
N ARG A 138 -7.83 -11.48 3.76
CA ARG A 138 -7.96 -12.39 2.62
C ARG A 138 -9.08 -11.94 1.68
N ALA A 139 -10.20 -11.45 2.19
CA ALA A 139 -11.27 -10.88 1.39
C ALA A 139 -10.79 -9.65 0.58
N GLY A 140 -10.04 -8.75 1.22
CA GLY A 140 -9.44 -7.58 0.56
C GLY A 140 -8.51 -7.97 -0.60
N PHE A 141 -7.58 -8.88 -0.36
CA PHE A 141 -6.68 -9.40 -1.40
C PHE A 141 -7.43 -10.16 -2.50
N THR A 142 -8.50 -10.89 -2.17
CA THR A 142 -9.32 -11.61 -3.15
C THR A 142 -10.03 -10.64 -4.09
N MET A 143 -10.62 -9.56 -3.57
CA MET A 143 -11.24 -8.53 -4.40
C MET A 143 -10.21 -7.80 -5.27
N ALA A 144 -9.05 -7.45 -4.71
CA ALA A 144 -7.95 -6.86 -5.48
C ALA A 144 -7.50 -7.78 -6.63
N LYS A 145 -7.38 -9.09 -6.38
CA LYS A 145 -7.03 -10.09 -7.40
C LYS A 145 -8.01 -10.02 -8.58
N GLU A 146 -9.31 -10.01 -8.34
CA GLU A 146 -10.33 -9.96 -9.39
C GLU A 146 -10.19 -8.70 -10.26
N ILE A 147 -10.06 -7.53 -9.61
CA ILE A 147 -9.90 -6.25 -10.30
C ILE A 147 -8.60 -6.21 -11.12
N ILE A 148 -7.48 -6.68 -10.54
CA ILE A 148 -6.17 -6.74 -11.21
C ILE A 148 -6.23 -7.67 -12.44
N GLN A 149 -6.84 -8.85 -12.29
CA GLN A 149 -6.99 -9.80 -13.40
C GLN A 149 -7.76 -9.19 -14.57
N ASP A 150 -8.86 -8.50 -14.30
CA ASP A 150 -9.68 -7.89 -15.33
C ASP A 150 -9.04 -6.67 -15.98
N TRP A 151 -8.29 -5.87 -15.21
CA TRP A 151 -7.53 -4.75 -15.76
C TRP A 151 -6.39 -5.23 -16.67
N VAL A 152 -5.61 -6.24 -16.26
CA VAL A 152 -4.48 -6.77 -17.04
C VAL A 152 -4.94 -7.37 -18.38
N LYS A 153 -6.10 -8.03 -18.43
CA LYS A 153 -6.68 -8.52 -19.70
C LYS A 153 -6.93 -7.39 -20.71
N LYS A 154 -7.27 -6.19 -20.23
CA LYS A 154 -7.54 -5.00 -21.04
C LYS A 154 -6.27 -4.21 -21.36
N HIS A 155 -5.23 -4.37 -20.54
CA HIS A 155 -3.97 -3.63 -20.62
C HIS A 155 -2.74 -4.56 -20.65
N PRO A 156 -2.68 -5.53 -21.59
CA PRO A 156 -1.58 -6.51 -21.61
C PRO A 156 -0.22 -5.87 -21.86
N ASP A 157 -0.17 -4.69 -22.49
CA ASP A 157 1.06 -3.98 -22.80
C ASP A 157 1.45 -2.88 -21.82
N SER A 158 0.70 -2.75 -20.72
CA SER A 158 1.00 -1.77 -19.69
C SER A 158 2.14 -2.15 -18.76
N TYR A 159 2.56 -1.19 -17.93
CA TYR A 159 3.38 -1.47 -16.76
C TYR A 159 2.65 -2.46 -15.83
N PRO A 160 3.34 -3.41 -15.19
CA PRO A 160 2.69 -4.36 -14.30
C PRO A 160 2.01 -3.67 -13.10
N PRO A 161 0.88 -4.23 -12.61
CA PRO A 161 0.21 -3.71 -11.43
C PRO A 161 1.08 -3.74 -10.17
N ILE A 162 0.90 -2.76 -9.29
CA ILE A 162 1.53 -2.70 -7.97
C ILE A 162 0.41 -2.70 -6.92
N LEU A 163 0.42 -3.68 -6.00
CA LEU A 163 -0.51 -3.79 -4.88
C LEU A 163 0.22 -3.50 -3.58
N LEU A 164 -0.33 -2.60 -2.79
CA LEU A 164 0.24 -2.15 -1.53
C LEU A 164 -0.77 -2.30 -0.42
N ASN A 165 -0.38 -3.00 0.64
CA ASN A 165 -1.22 -3.21 1.80
C ASN A 165 -0.66 -2.45 3.01
N ILE A 166 -1.51 -1.69 3.70
CA ILE A 166 -1.21 -1.00 4.95
C ILE A 166 -2.05 -1.66 6.05
N SER A 167 -1.39 -2.26 7.03
CA SER A 167 -2.04 -2.99 8.12
C SER A 167 -1.20 -2.97 9.38
N ASP A 168 -1.85 -3.15 10.53
CA ASP A 168 -1.20 -3.28 11.83
C ASP A 168 -1.29 -4.69 12.42
N GLY A 169 -1.75 -5.69 11.68
CA GLY A 169 -1.99 -6.98 12.30
C GLY A 169 -2.37 -8.16 11.41
N MET A 170 -2.90 -9.16 12.10
CA MET A 170 -3.17 -10.51 11.60
C MET A 170 -4.48 -10.60 10.82
N ALA A 171 -4.45 -11.27 9.68
CA ALA A 171 -5.68 -11.69 9.00
C ALA A 171 -6.53 -12.59 9.90
N ASN A 172 -7.81 -12.26 10.08
CA ASN A 172 -8.73 -12.98 10.96
C ASN A 172 -9.83 -13.75 10.20
N ASP A 173 -9.92 -13.58 8.88
CA ASP A 173 -10.81 -14.31 7.98
C ASP A 173 -10.19 -15.60 7.43
N LEU A 174 -9.24 -16.15 8.19
CA LEU A 174 -8.52 -17.39 7.87
C LEU A 174 -9.24 -18.60 8.48
N PRO A 175 -9.21 -19.77 7.82
CA PRO A 175 -9.73 -20.99 8.41
C PRO A 175 -8.90 -21.40 9.63
N ILE A 176 -9.52 -22.15 10.53
CA ILE A 176 -8.84 -22.74 11.68
C ILE A 176 -8.13 -24.01 11.24
N ASP A 177 -6.85 -24.13 11.58
CA ASP A 177 -6.08 -25.36 11.49
C ASP A 177 -6.44 -26.28 12.66
N GLU A 178 -7.20 -27.34 12.38
CA GLU A 178 -7.56 -28.34 13.40
C GLU A 178 -6.36 -29.20 13.84
N GLU A 179 -5.27 -29.24 13.07
CA GLU A 179 -4.06 -30.02 13.35
C GLU A 179 -3.02 -29.21 14.15
N ASP A 180 -2.98 -27.88 14.04
CA ASP A 180 -2.10 -26.98 14.80
C ASP A 180 -2.83 -26.22 15.92
N ASN A 181 -3.40 -26.96 16.89
CA ASN A 181 -4.00 -26.42 18.12
C ASN A 181 -5.10 -25.36 17.90
N GLY A 182 -5.78 -25.36 16.75
CA GLY A 182 -6.83 -24.40 16.46
C GLY A 182 -6.32 -22.99 16.12
N LYS A 183 -5.07 -22.86 15.65
CA LYS A 183 -4.55 -21.59 15.12
C LYS A 183 -5.18 -21.25 13.77
N LEU A 184 -5.09 -19.99 13.38
CA LEU A 184 -5.47 -19.56 12.03
C LEU A 184 -4.44 -20.06 11.00
N ASP A 185 -4.91 -20.73 9.95
CA ASP A 185 -4.10 -21.20 8.83
C ASP A 185 -3.92 -20.08 7.78
N PRO A 186 -2.70 -19.54 7.57
CA PRO A 186 -2.44 -18.50 6.59
C PRO A 186 -2.37 -19.02 5.14
N SER A 187 -2.38 -20.34 4.92
CA SER A 187 -2.19 -20.94 3.58
C SER A 187 -3.16 -20.42 2.52
N PRO A 188 -4.47 -20.22 2.78
CA PRO A 188 -5.39 -19.67 1.78
C PRO A 188 -5.07 -18.23 1.40
N LEU A 189 -4.58 -17.41 2.34
CA LEU A 189 -4.12 -16.06 2.05
C LEU A 189 -2.84 -16.09 1.20
N PHE A 190 -1.89 -16.97 1.54
CA PHE A 190 -0.69 -17.16 0.74
C PHE A 190 -0.99 -17.60 -0.70
N GLU A 191 -1.95 -18.50 -0.91
CA GLU A 191 -2.36 -18.91 -2.26
C GLU A 191 -3.02 -17.76 -3.04
N VAL A 192 -3.83 -16.89 -2.40
CA VAL A 192 -4.35 -15.68 -3.04
C VAL A 192 -3.20 -14.75 -3.45
N CYS A 193 -2.25 -14.47 -2.56
CA CYS A 193 -1.11 -13.61 -2.86
C CYS A 193 -0.21 -14.21 -3.96
N LYS A 194 0.02 -15.52 -3.93
CA LYS A 194 0.78 -16.24 -4.96
C LYS A 194 0.10 -16.16 -6.32
N ASP A 195 -1.22 -16.23 -6.36
CA ASP A 195 -1.97 -16.04 -7.60
C ASP A 195 -1.92 -14.61 -8.10
N ILE A 196 -1.98 -13.61 -7.21
CA ILE A 196 -1.78 -12.21 -7.59
C ILE A 196 -0.39 -12.02 -8.21
N LYS A 197 0.67 -12.54 -7.59
CA LYS A 197 2.06 -12.49 -8.10
C LYS A 197 2.28 -13.22 -9.43
N LYS A 198 1.32 -14.01 -9.91
CA LYS A 198 1.35 -14.64 -11.25
C LYS A 198 0.62 -13.82 -12.30
N ILE A 199 -0.25 -12.90 -11.92
CA ILE A 199 -0.90 -11.99 -12.88
C ILE A 199 0.20 -11.11 -13.46
N GLN A 200 0.24 -10.97 -14.78
CA GLN A 200 1.33 -10.29 -15.47
C GLN A 200 0.85 -9.53 -16.69
N THR A 201 1.45 -8.37 -16.93
CA THR A 201 1.47 -7.76 -18.26
C THR A 201 2.67 -8.30 -19.04
N ASN A 202 2.81 -7.91 -20.29
CA ASN A 202 3.99 -8.21 -21.11
C ASN A 202 5.27 -7.57 -20.57
N ASP A 203 5.18 -6.66 -19.59
CA ASP A 203 6.34 -6.06 -18.94
C ASP A 203 6.61 -6.63 -17.54
N GLY A 204 5.83 -7.56 -16.99
CA GLY A 204 6.19 -8.22 -15.75
C GLY A 204 4.99 -8.63 -14.92
N ASN A 205 5.28 -9.17 -13.74
CA ASN A 205 4.28 -9.69 -12.84
C ASN A 205 3.81 -8.60 -11.87
N THR A 206 2.62 -8.76 -11.32
CA THR A 206 2.13 -7.92 -10.24
C THR A 206 3.05 -8.02 -9.01
N VAL A 207 3.40 -6.87 -8.44
CA VAL A 207 4.25 -6.76 -7.25
C VAL A 207 3.37 -6.44 -6.04
N ILE A 208 3.51 -7.23 -4.97
CA ILE A 208 2.86 -7.00 -3.67
C ILE A 208 3.87 -6.40 -2.70
N GLY A 209 3.52 -5.26 -2.09
CA GLY A 209 4.23 -4.66 -0.96
C GLY A 209 3.37 -4.56 0.30
N ASN A 210 4.00 -4.62 1.48
CA ASN A 210 3.34 -4.52 2.77
C ASN A 210 3.99 -3.46 3.66
N ILE A 211 3.12 -2.72 4.35
CA ILE A 211 3.46 -1.65 5.28
C ILE A 211 2.84 -2.05 6.60
N HIS A 212 3.70 -2.47 7.50
CA HIS A 212 3.33 -2.99 8.78
C HIS A 212 3.47 -1.91 9.85
N LEU A 213 2.33 -1.42 10.34
CA LEU A 213 2.24 -0.41 11.38
C LEU A 213 2.27 -1.09 12.76
N SER A 214 3.10 -0.60 13.67
CA SER A 214 3.20 -1.15 15.02
C SER A 214 3.40 -0.04 16.04
N ASP A 215 2.93 -0.28 17.27
CA ASP A 215 3.19 0.54 18.45
C ASP A 215 4.49 0.15 19.18
N GLY A 216 5.17 -0.89 18.70
CA GLY A 216 6.38 -1.47 19.29
C GLY A 216 7.65 -0.62 19.18
N LYS A 217 8.57 -0.83 20.12
CA LYS A 217 9.88 -0.14 20.26
C LYS A 217 10.80 -0.26 19.04
N ILE A 218 11.64 0.76 18.82
CA ILE A 218 13.01 0.91 18.22
C ILE A 218 13.40 0.10 16.95
N ILE A 219 12.85 -1.09 16.72
CA ILE A 219 13.20 -1.97 15.61
C ILE A 219 12.47 -1.48 14.35
N ASN A 220 13.26 -1.00 13.39
CA ASN A 220 12.79 -0.60 12.08
C ASN A 220 13.33 -1.60 11.07
N VAL A 221 12.46 -2.23 10.30
CA VAL A 221 12.86 -3.16 9.23
C VAL A 221 12.45 -2.58 7.89
N LYS A 222 13.40 -2.46 6.97
CA LYS A 222 13.21 -1.97 5.60
C LYS A 222 13.82 -2.96 4.64
N PHE A 223 13.02 -3.43 3.69
CA PHE A 223 13.43 -4.34 2.64
C PHE A 223 14.22 -5.57 3.13
N PRO A 224 13.65 -6.35 4.07
CA PRO A 224 14.31 -7.52 4.58
C PRO A 224 14.54 -8.53 3.46
N VAL A 225 15.68 -9.21 3.50
CA VAL A 225 16.05 -10.24 2.49
C VAL A 225 15.73 -11.66 2.96
N SER A 226 15.42 -11.83 4.25
CA SER A 226 15.14 -13.13 4.85
C SER A 226 14.15 -13.00 6.00
N ILE A 227 13.48 -14.12 6.31
CA ILE A 227 12.54 -14.20 7.43
C ILE A 227 13.23 -13.89 8.76
N ASP A 228 14.50 -14.28 8.93
CA ASP A 228 15.26 -14.06 10.17
C ASP A 228 15.32 -12.57 10.56
N GLU A 229 15.33 -11.67 9.57
CA GLU A 229 15.35 -10.21 9.80
C GLU A 229 14.02 -9.63 10.27
N VAL A 230 12.93 -10.42 10.22
CA VAL A 230 11.63 -10.07 10.78
C VAL A 230 11.25 -10.94 11.98
N MET A 231 12.00 -12.00 12.29
CA MET A 231 11.73 -12.87 13.45
C MET A 231 12.02 -12.18 14.80
N ASP A 232 12.91 -11.18 14.81
CA ASP A 232 13.17 -10.36 16.00
C ASP A 232 12.03 -9.37 16.30
N ILE A 233 11.07 -9.24 15.39
CA ILE A 233 9.84 -8.50 15.63
C ILE A 233 8.94 -9.40 16.50
N GLU A 234 8.66 -8.97 17.73
CA GLU A 234 7.71 -9.64 18.64
C GLU A 234 6.24 -9.45 18.19
N ASP A 235 5.98 -9.58 16.89
CA ASP A 235 4.68 -9.45 16.25
C ASP A 235 4.36 -10.70 15.42
N PRO A 236 3.31 -11.47 15.78
CA PRO A 236 2.89 -12.66 15.04
C PRO A 236 2.56 -12.41 13.56
N ALA A 237 2.19 -11.19 13.18
CA ALA A 237 1.86 -10.82 11.81
C ALA A 237 3.09 -10.61 10.93
N ALA A 238 4.26 -10.33 11.51
CA ALA A 238 5.46 -9.98 10.75
C ALA A 238 5.87 -11.07 9.75
N GLY A 239 5.89 -12.34 10.18
CA GLY A 239 6.23 -13.46 9.30
C GLY A 239 5.21 -13.68 8.18
N THR A 240 3.92 -13.56 8.48
CA THR A 240 2.83 -13.71 7.50
C THR A 240 2.90 -12.60 6.44
N LEU A 241 3.06 -11.34 6.87
CA LEU A 241 3.17 -10.19 5.98
C LEU A 241 4.47 -10.22 5.15
N PHE A 242 5.58 -10.71 5.72
CA PHE A 242 6.81 -10.94 4.98
C PHE A 242 6.62 -11.98 3.85
N GLU A 243 5.98 -13.11 4.13
CA GLU A 243 5.81 -14.19 3.16
C GLU A 243 4.91 -13.81 1.98
N MET A 244 3.82 -13.08 2.24
CA MET A 244 2.96 -12.56 1.17
C MET A 244 3.64 -11.51 0.29
N THR A 245 4.74 -10.91 0.74
CA THR A 245 5.42 -9.81 0.05
C THR A 245 6.26 -10.29 -1.14
N SER A 246 6.37 -9.46 -2.17
CA SER A 246 7.20 -9.71 -3.36
C SER A 246 8.62 -9.19 -3.16
N GLU A 247 9.58 -9.78 -3.87
CA GLU A 247 10.91 -9.17 -3.98
C GLU A 247 10.81 -7.88 -4.79
N VAL A 248 11.63 -6.89 -4.45
CA VAL A 248 11.78 -5.65 -5.20
C VAL A 248 12.39 -6.01 -6.57
N PRO A 249 11.73 -5.67 -7.70
CA PRO A 249 12.26 -5.94 -9.03
C PRO A 249 13.67 -5.38 -9.24
N ALA A 250 14.53 -6.09 -9.97
CA ALA A 250 15.91 -5.64 -10.19
C ALA A 250 16.04 -4.23 -10.82
N PRO A 251 15.22 -3.83 -11.83
CA PRO A 251 15.26 -2.47 -12.37
C PRO A 251 14.77 -1.40 -11.40
N TRP A 252 14.07 -1.83 -10.35
CA TRP A 252 13.78 -0.97 -9.23
C TRP A 252 15.11 -0.75 -8.51
N LEU A 253 15.78 -1.74 -7.89
CA LEU A 253 17.01 -1.54 -7.07
C LEU A 253 17.98 -0.42 -7.51
N GLU A 254 18.35 -0.33 -8.80
CA GLU A 254 19.22 0.75 -9.33
C GLU A 254 18.65 2.15 -9.13
N LYS A 255 17.34 2.35 -9.37
CA LYS A 255 16.69 3.65 -9.19
C LYS A 255 16.65 4.07 -7.72
N ALA A 256 16.66 3.12 -6.78
CA ALA A 256 16.50 3.38 -5.35
C ALA A 256 17.75 4.05 -4.82
N GLN A 257 18.91 3.66 -5.35
CA GLN A 257 20.19 4.31 -5.06
C GLN A 257 20.17 5.80 -5.41
N GLY A 258 19.51 6.18 -6.52
CA GLY A 258 19.35 7.58 -6.92
C GLY A 258 18.55 8.44 -5.93
N PHE A 259 17.73 7.81 -5.09
CA PHE A 259 16.98 8.45 -4.00
C PHE A 259 17.58 8.17 -2.61
N GLY A 260 18.81 7.66 -2.55
CA GLY A 260 19.51 7.37 -1.30
C GLY A 260 19.06 6.08 -0.59
N LEU A 261 18.24 5.25 -1.23
CA LEU A 261 17.79 3.96 -0.69
C LEU A 261 18.70 2.84 -1.20
N ASN A 262 19.44 2.19 -0.29
CA ASN A 262 20.28 1.05 -0.62
C ASN A 262 19.55 -0.27 -0.34
N ILE A 263 18.73 -0.71 -1.30
CA ILE A 263 18.01 -1.98 -1.20
C ILE A 263 18.92 -3.13 -1.64
N ARG A 264 19.05 -4.16 -0.79
CA ARG A 264 19.84 -5.35 -1.12
C ARG A 264 19.13 -6.20 -2.18
N PRO A 265 19.87 -6.93 -3.05
CA PRO A 265 19.28 -7.94 -3.92
C PRO A 265 18.39 -8.91 -3.13
N SER A 266 17.25 -9.29 -3.72
CA SER A 266 16.20 -10.08 -3.07
C SER A 266 15.53 -9.44 -1.84
N GLY A 267 15.73 -8.14 -1.63
CA GLY A 267 14.97 -7.39 -0.63
C GLY A 267 13.48 -7.47 -0.93
N LYS A 268 12.68 -7.84 0.06
CA LYS A 268 11.21 -7.87 -0.03
C LYS A 268 10.66 -6.45 0.03
N MET A 269 9.56 -6.17 -0.65
CA MET A 269 8.83 -4.89 -0.57
C MET A 269 8.05 -4.75 0.76
N TYR A 270 8.75 -4.98 1.88
CA TYR A 270 8.19 -5.04 3.23
C TYR A 270 8.85 -3.97 4.09
N ILE A 271 8.01 -3.26 4.84
CA ILE A 271 8.43 -2.20 5.75
C ILE A 271 7.71 -2.38 7.08
N TYR A 272 8.46 -2.29 8.19
CA TYR A 272 7.96 -2.36 9.56
C TYR A 272 8.47 -1.18 10.39
N ASN A 273 7.56 -0.45 11.03
CA ASN A 273 7.84 0.65 11.98
C ASN A 273 8.87 1.69 11.52
N SER A 274 9.02 1.85 10.20
CA SER A 274 10.03 2.72 9.62
C SER A 274 9.57 4.16 9.57
N ASP A 275 10.52 5.11 9.60
CA ASP A 275 10.25 6.51 9.31
C ASP A 275 9.48 6.67 7.98
N PHE A 276 8.47 7.54 8.03
CA PHE A 276 7.53 7.80 6.96
C PHE A 276 8.20 8.45 5.74
N ASP A 277 9.27 9.23 5.96
CA ASP A 277 10.02 9.87 4.88
C ASP A 277 10.75 8.85 3.99
N SER A 278 11.31 7.78 4.57
CA SER A 278 11.88 6.66 3.79
C SER A 278 10.81 5.89 3.03
N PHE A 279 9.62 5.78 3.61
CA PHE A 279 8.47 5.15 2.98
C PHE A 279 8.02 5.95 1.74
N LEU A 280 7.79 7.26 1.89
CA LEU A 280 7.48 8.13 0.76
C LEU A 280 8.60 8.19 -0.26
N SER A 281 9.86 8.15 0.18
CA SER A 281 11.02 8.06 -0.71
C SER A 281 11.02 6.76 -1.54
N PHE A 282 10.53 5.66 -0.97
CA PHE A 282 10.33 4.41 -1.73
C PHE A 282 9.13 4.49 -2.69
N PHE A 283 8.08 5.22 -2.34
CA PHE A 283 6.97 5.47 -3.25
C PHE A 283 7.35 6.36 -4.42
N LYS A 284 8.16 7.41 -4.18
CA LYS A 284 8.84 8.17 -5.25
C LYS A 284 9.57 7.25 -6.23
N PHE A 285 9.99 6.08 -5.80
CA PHE A 285 10.74 5.10 -6.57
C PHE A 285 9.87 4.07 -7.30
N GLY A 286 8.84 3.52 -6.65
CA GLY A 286 7.99 2.46 -7.22
C GLY A 286 6.91 2.97 -8.18
N THR A 287 6.53 4.25 -8.08
CA THR A 287 5.30 4.78 -8.71
C THR A 287 5.53 5.98 -9.61
N ASP A 288 6.78 6.39 -9.83
CA ASP A 288 7.09 7.56 -10.64
C ASP A 288 6.72 7.33 -12.12
N PRO A 289 5.67 8.00 -12.64
CA PRO A 289 5.24 7.86 -14.03
C PRO A 289 6.25 8.43 -15.03
N THR A 290 7.19 9.24 -14.55
CA THR A 290 8.30 9.80 -15.34
C THR A 290 9.57 8.95 -15.30
N ASN A 291 9.65 7.94 -14.41
CA ASN A 291 10.81 7.04 -14.30
C ASN A 291 10.66 5.77 -15.14
N ALA A 292 10.38 5.96 -16.42
CA ALA A 292 10.74 5.07 -17.52
C ALA A 292 10.82 5.88 -18.83
#